data_AF-A0A7S1VX80-F1
#
_entry.id   AF-A0A7S1VX80-F1
#
_cell.length_a   1.000
_cell.length_b   1.000
_cell.length_c   1.000
_cell.angle_alpha   90.00
_cell.angle_beta   90.00
_cell.angle_gamma   90.00
#
_symmetry.space_group_name_H-M   'P 1'
#
loop_
_entity.id
_entity.type
_entity.pdbx_description
1 polymer ?
#
loop_
_entity_poly.entity_id
_entity_poly.type
_entity_poly.pdbx_seq_one_letter_code
_entity_poly.pdbx_strand_id
1 'polypeptide(L)'
;MVIKSTTPRARVVVTALSSILPLSFFLISGVDSFATYNNPTSTAASKVVKSFPTNAFTAATAIPILSRYHNTASASKSVLAMSTTTAESWSTLQSASSSTAVGSALNNEQSLRATGKGSPFVQSNLRLFNSSEKPKITLYRDHAGWCPYCQKTMLLIEEKEIPINIELVAMRSYGDKPAEFLNMVPSGLLPALIVEQPDGRKRVITESQVIMELLDRWHPTSEGYKAMLPSEEDTDGWSKFDTLANLERELFSWWCTLVFRPEGPRLGGGSGGLMGMLTGKGGGEKEMSGSMKGFLDCLSKVESALTSTPGPWFFGEYDYPTMIDFIYVSHVERMLASAAYWKGLDLRSAEYKAQFPGLNAWLDAFEKRECYLAFKSDYYTHVMDIPPQYGPGFDGGFEDKRKEFSQCINGRDGKSWKLPLPHDDPVQPLYRGPPLPLCALSAAGIESDADGTYESTNPEQMAKACRHMAGWKLSSNGDKVARFAARGGVDGAKNPRKSFGAPLADPYANPDQSVVPSVDAVLRIVCAALLEDGEDDDHGAVLQSMEQSLRDAVLSGQAKGVVGSLAYLRDRVGVPRDMPLAAARQFRAHLNWAIDVVA
;
A
#
# COMPACT_ATOMS: atom_id res chain seq x y z
N MET A 1 -5.71 16.88 51.44
CA MET A 1 -4.92 17.32 52.59
C MET A 1 -3.95 18.40 52.09
N VAL A 2 -4.10 19.64 52.55
CA VAL A 2 -3.30 20.80 52.11
C VAL A 2 -1.99 20.82 52.87
N ILE A 3 -0.85 20.84 52.17
CA ILE A 3 0.41 21.38 52.70
C ILE A 3 1.08 22.19 51.58
N LYS A 4 1.23 23.49 51.83
CA LYS A 4 2.09 24.42 51.07
C LYS A 4 3.53 24.23 51.52
N SER A 5 4.47 24.30 50.57
CA SER A 5 5.89 24.53 50.83
C SER A 5 6.46 25.46 49.74
N THR A 6 7.33 26.37 50.16
CA THR A 6 7.76 27.60 49.51
C THR A 6 9.16 27.48 48.87
N THR A 7 9.33 28.20 47.74
CA THR A 7 10.57 28.75 47.10
C THR A 7 11.58 27.81 46.39
N PRO A 8 12.37 28.29 45.40
CA PRO A 8 12.19 29.40 44.44
C PRO A 8 12.32 28.95 42.96
N ARG A 9 11.87 29.82 42.03
CA ARG A 9 11.99 29.66 40.57
C ARG A 9 13.45 29.56 40.12
N ALA A 10 13.88 28.38 39.70
CA ALA A 10 15.03 28.22 38.81
C ALA A 10 14.56 28.38 37.36
N ARG A 11 15.03 29.43 36.68
CA ARG A 11 14.99 29.51 35.21
C ARG A 11 15.95 28.46 34.68
N VAL A 12 15.43 27.32 34.23
CA VAL A 12 16.20 26.39 33.40
C VAL A 12 16.27 27.01 32.00
N VAL A 13 17.43 27.56 31.69
CA VAL A 13 17.81 27.95 30.32
C VAL A 13 18.00 26.66 29.55
N VAL A 14 17.13 26.40 28.57
CA VAL A 14 17.33 25.35 27.57
C VAL A 14 18.45 25.81 26.65
N THR A 15 19.68 25.41 26.95
CA THR A 15 20.79 25.52 26.01
C THR A 15 20.62 24.40 25.00
N ALA A 16 19.96 24.69 23.89
CA ALA A 16 20.00 23.84 22.71
C ALA A 16 21.46 23.79 22.24
N LEU A 17 22.12 22.64 22.41
CA LEU A 17 23.35 22.32 21.70
C LEU A 17 22.97 22.11 20.22
N SER A 18 22.96 23.23 19.49
CA SER A 18 22.82 23.26 18.05
C SER A 18 24.15 22.88 17.40
N SER A 19 24.42 21.58 17.23
CA SER A 19 25.32 21.08 16.19
C SER A 19 24.53 20.96 14.88
N ILE A 20 24.21 22.11 14.30
CA ILE A 20 23.71 22.20 12.92
C ILE A 20 24.92 22.00 12.01
N LEU A 21 25.11 20.78 11.50
CA LEU A 21 25.84 20.56 10.26
C LEU A 21 24.85 20.84 9.11
N PRO A 22 25.20 21.68 8.12
CA PRO A 22 24.26 22.10 7.10
C PRO A 22 23.92 20.92 6.18
N LEU A 23 22.64 20.56 6.11
CA LEU A 23 22.08 19.77 5.02
C LEU A 23 22.25 20.58 3.72
N SER A 24 23.20 20.19 2.89
CA SER A 24 23.28 20.65 1.51
C SER A 24 22.08 20.09 0.75
N PHE A 25 21.07 20.94 0.54
CA PHE A 25 20.02 20.71 -0.46
C PHE A 25 20.66 20.61 -1.84
N PHE A 26 20.67 19.41 -2.43
CA PHE A 26 20.83 19.28 -3.87
C PHE A 26 19.51 19.69 -4.53
N LEU A 27 19.38 20.99 -4.81
CA LEU A 27 18.45 21.50 -5.82
C LEU A 27 18.98 21.04 -7.19
N ILE A 28 18.31 20.05 -7.78
CA ILE A 28 18.42 19.82 -9.22
C ILE A 28 17.71 21.00 -9.88
N SER A 29 18.51 21.94 -10.39
CA SER A 29 18.06 23.11 -11.12
C SER A 29 17.39 22.70 -12.43
N GLY A 30 16.05 22.65 -12.45
CA GLY A 30 15.27 22.74 -13.66
C GLY A 30 15.25 24.19 -14.14
N VAL A 31 15.70 24.41 -15.37
CA VAL A 31 15.85 25.72 -15.98
C VAL A 31 14.48 26.30 -16.30
N ASP A 32 14.14 27.44 -15.70
CA ASP A 32 12.98 28.25 -16.06
C ASP A 32 13.19 28.89 -17.45
N SER A 33 12.18 28.77 -18.31
CA SER A 33 11.98 29.67 -19.45
C SER A 33 10.49 29.97 -19.55
N PHE A 34 10.08 30.99 -18.80
CA PHE A 34 8.80 31.67 -18.96
C PHE A 34 8.79 32.42 -20.29
N ALA A 35 7.92 32.01 -21.21
CA ALA A 35 7.44 32.86 -22.30
C ALA A 35 6.04 33.38 -21.94
N THR A 36 5.98 34.69 -21.72
CA THR A 36 4.79 35.51 -21.49
C THR A 36 3.83 35.50 -22.67
N TYR A 37 2.52 35.38 -22.42
CA TYR A 37 1.48 35.95 -23.28
C TYR A 37 0.34 36.53 -22.44
N ASN A 38 -0.02 37.78 -22.76
CA ASN A 38 -0.93 38.68 -22.06
C ASN A 38 -2.37 38.63 -22.62
N ASN A 39 -3.33 38.80 -21.70
CA ASN A 39 -4.61 39.55 -21.78
C ASN A 39 -5.82 39.00 -22.59
N PRO A 40 -7.07 39.51 -22.35
CA PRO A 40 -7.57 40.35 -21.24
C PRO A 40 -8.94 39.94 -20.63
N THR A 41 -9.21 40.62 -19.51
CA THR A 41 -10.44 40.86 -18.71
C THR A 41 -11.82 40.89 -19.40
N SER A 42 -12.86 40.44 -18.67
CA SER A 42 -14.14 41.17 -18.58
C SER A 42 -14.82 40.97 -17.21
N THR A 43 -15.29 42.09 -16.65
CA THR A 43 -16.04 42.29 -15.41
C THR A 43 -17.55 42.33 -15.67
N ALA A 44 -18.39 41.77 -14.79
CA ALA A 44 -19.72 42.31 -14.45
C ALA A 44 -20.30 41.66 -13.18
N ALA A 45 -21.16 42.40 -12.48
CA ALA A 45 -21.54 42.24 -11.08
C ALA A 45 -23.02 41.88 -10.83
N SER A 46 -23.27 41.26 -9.66
CA SER A 46 -24.38 41.45 -8.67
C SER A 46 -25.88 41.45 -9.08
N LYS A 47 -26.70 40.57 -8.45
CA LYS A 47 -27.80 40.89 -7.48
C LYS A 47 -28.83 39.73 -7.23
N VAL A 48 -28.80 39.16 -6.02
CA VAL A 48 -29.84 39.09 -4.94
C VAL A 48 -31.37 38.91 -5.27
N VAL A 49 -31.91 37.76 -4.79
CA VAL A 49 -33.18 37.45 -4.02
C VAL A 49 -34.57 37.31 -4.71
N LYS A 50 -35.26 36.16 -4.48
CA LYS A 50 -36.56 35.99 -3.75
C LYS A 50 -37.08 34.52 -3.67
N SER A 51 -37.13 34.01 -2.43
CA SER A 51 -38.09 33.13 -1.69
C SER A 51 -39.24 32.28 -2.32
N PHE A 52 -39.33 31.02 -1.80
CA PHE A 52 -40.47 30.14 -1.35
C PHE A 52 -41.58 29.66 -2.32
N PRO A 53 -42.37 28.56 -2.05
CA PRO A 53 -42.48 27.75 -0.82
C PRO A 53 -42.46 26.20 -0.94
N THR A 54 -42.43 25.60 0.25
CA THR A 54 -42.60 24.21 0.70
C THR A 54 -43.95 23.54 0.36
N ASN A 55 -43.97 22.20 0.26
CA ASN A 55 -45.14 21.37 0.61
C ASN A 55 -44.70 20.06 1.28
N ALA A 56 -45.27 19.80 2.44
CA ALA A 56 -45.24 18.54 3.18
C ALA A 56 -46.47 17.71 2.82
N PHE A 57 -46.36 16.37 2.80
CA PHE A 57 -47.51 15.48 3.00
C PHE A 57 -47.11 14.18 3.70
N THR A 58 -48.10 13.67 4.40
CA THR A 58 -48.16 12.82 5.59
C THR A 58 -47.83 11.33 5.43
N ALA A 59 -47.44 10.75 6.57
CA ALA A 59 -47.33 9.32 6.84
C ALA A 59 -48.70 8.62 6.96
N ALA A 60 -48.73 7.32 6.64
CA ALA A 60 -49.75 6.40 7.12
C ALA A 60 -49.16 4.98 7.30
N THR A 61 -49.29 4.47 8.52
CA THR A 61 -49.00 3.12 8.99
C THR A 61 -50.16 2.15 8.72
N ALA A 62 -49.86 0.89 8.40
CA ALA A 62 -50.70 -0.28 8.75
C ALA A 62 -49.87 -1.59 8.71
N ILE A 63 -50.04 -2.43 9.74
CA ILE A 63 -49.47 -3.79 9.94
C ILE A 63 -50.63 -4.83 9.82
N PRO A 64 -50.42 -6.16 9.97
CA PRO A 64 -50.42 -7.17 8.91
C PRO A 64 -51.63 -8.14 8.98
N ILE A 65 -51.79 -9.00 7.97
CA ILE A 65 -52.70 -10.16 8.04
C ILE A 65 -51.89 -11.45 7.83
N LEU A 66 -51.94 -12.31 8.84
CA LEU A 66 -51.47 -13.70 8.85
C LEU A 66 -52.42 -14.59 8.04
N SER A 67 -51.85 -15.48 7.21
CA SER A 67 -52.55 -16.66 6.71
C SER A 67 -51.58 -17.84 6.69
N ARG A 68 -51.85 -18.82 7.56
CA ARG A 68 -51.23 -20.16 7.53
C ARG A 68 -51.88 -20.97 6.41
N TYR A 69 -51.08 -21.63 5.58
CA TYR A 69 -51.55 -22.79 4.81
C TYR A 69 -50.49 -23.90 4.78
N HIS A 70 -51.02 -25.11 4.68
CA HIS A 70 -50.44 -26.40 5.05
C HIS A 70 -49.19 -26.84 4.26
N ASN A 71 -48.34 -27.56 4.99
CA ASN A 71 -47.27 -28.42 4.49
C ASN A 71 -47.87 -29.69 3.85
N THR A 72 -47.52 -29.97 2.61
CA THR A 72 -47.46 -31.33 2.05
C THR A 72 -46.23 -31.43 1.14
N ALA A 73 -45.31 -32.31 1.51
CA ALA A 73 -44.11 -32.62 0.74
C ALA A 73 -44.46 -33.44 -0.51
N SER A 74 -43.88 -33.07 -1.64
CA SER A 74 -43.71 -33.95 -2.79
C SER A 74 -42.41 -33.58 -3.51
N ALA A 75 -41.48 -34.52 -3.52
CA ALA A 75 -40.23 -34.43 -4.26
C ALA A 75 -40.54 -34.40 -5.77
N SER A 76 -40.01 -33.40 -6.48
CA SER A 76 -40.00 -33.40 -7.93
C SER A 76 -38.73 -32.71 -8.41
N LYS A 77 -37.86 -33.50 -9.05
CA LYS A 77 -36.71 -33.04 -9.81
C LYS A 77 -37.22 -32.05 -10.87
N SER A 78 -36.98 -30.77 -10.67
CA SER A 78 -37.17 -29.74 -11.68
C SER A 78 -35.81 -29.50 -12.34
N VAL A 79 -35.71 -29.91 -13.60
CA VAL A 79 -34.74 -29.37 -14.55
C VAL A 79 -35.10 -27.89 -14.68
N LEU A 80 -34.30 -27.02 -14.05
CA LEU A 80 -34.53 -25.58 -14.13
C LEU A 80 -34.26 -25.11 -15.56
N ALA A 81 -35.25 -24.41 -16.09
CA ALA A 81 -35.17 -23.64 -17.32
C ALA A 81 -33.95 -22.71 -17.31
N MET A 82 -33.37 -22.48 -18.49
CA MET A 82 -32.36 -21.45 -18.75
C MET A 82 -32.88 -20.11 -18.25
N SER A 83 -32.49 -19.74 -17.02
CA SER A 83 -32.61 -18.38 -16.53
C SER A 83 -31.58 -17.57 -17.28
N THR A 84 -32.00 -16.56 -18.01
CA THR A 84 -31.12 -15.45 -18.38
C THR A 84 -30.61 -14.85 -17.07
N THR A 85 -29.41 -15.28 -16.64
CA THR A 85 -28.79 -14.83 -15.39
C THR A 85 -28.43 -13.37 -15.55
N THR A 86 -29.37 -12.49 -15.20
CA THR A 86 -29.05 -11.12 -14.82
C THR A 86 -28.03 -11.21 -13.70
N ALA A 87 -26.83 -10.64 -13.90
CA ALA A 87 -25.81 -10.59 -12.87
C ALA A 87 -26.43 -10.20 -11.51
N GLU A 88 -25.97 -10.81 -10.42
CA GLU A 88 -26.51 -10.56 -9.08
C GLU A 88 -26.34 -9.11 -8.66
N SER A 89 -27.24 -8.58 -7.83
CA SER A 89 -27.12 -7.21 -7.32
C SER A 89 -25.91 -7.05 -6.38
N TRP A 90 -25.34 -5.85 -6.28
CA TRP A 90 -24.27 -5.57 -5.31
C TRP A 90 -24.67 -5.88 -3.86
N SER A 91 -25.93 -5.61 -3.48
CA SER A 91 -26.46 -5.97 -2.15
C SER A 91 -26.50 -7.48 -1.91
N THR A 92 -26.81 -8.26 -2.94
CA THR A 92 -26.78 -9.73 -2.87
C THR A 92 -25.35 -10.21 -2.68
N LEU A 93 -24.42 -9.71 -3.51
CA LEU A 93 -23.00 -10.06 -3.44
C LEU A 93 -22.35 -9.63 -2.12
N GLN A 94 -22.73 -8.48 -1.57
CA GLN A 94 -22.27 -8.04 -0.25
C GLN A 94 -22.81 -8.94 0.88
N SER A 95 -24.03 -9.43 0.74
CA SER A 95 -24.61 -10.39 1.70
C SER A 95 -23.92 -11.74 1.59
N ALA A 96 -23.66 -12.21 0.36
CA ALA A 96 -22.92 -13.44 0.09
C ALA A 96 -21.48 -13.35 0.64
N SER A 97 -20.77 -12.25 0.35
CA SER A 97 -19.41 -12.05 0.86
C SER A 97 -19.37 -12.01 2.38
N SER A 98 -20.33 -11.33 3.01
CA SER A 98 -20.47 -11.28 4.48
C SER A 98 -20.81 -12.63 5.11
N SER A 99 -21.36 -13.57 4.34
CA SER A 99 -21.70 -14.92 4.80
C SER A 99 -20.54 -15.91 4.68
N THR A 100 -19.52 -15.60 3.88
CA THR A 100 -18.26 -16.37 3.87
C THR A 100 -17.55 -16.25 5.23
N ALA A 101 -16.79 -17.27 5.62
CA ALA A 101 -16.03 -17.23 6.87
C ALA A 101 -15.06 -16.03 6.91
N VAL A 102 -14.34 -15.79 5.81
CA VAL A 102 -13.43 -14.64 5.66
C VAL A 102 -14.17 -13.31 5.76
N GLY A 103 -15.27 -13.12 5.02
CA GLY A 103 -16.00 -11.86 5.01
C GLY A 103 -16.69 -11.55 6.34
N SER A 104 -17.23 -12.56 7.04
CA SER A 104 -17.76 -12.38 8.39
C SER A 104 -16.68 -11.91 9.36
N ALA A 105 -15.48 -12.51 9.31
CA ALA A 105 -14.36 -12.10 10.16
C ALA A 105 -13.92 -10.66 9.86
N LEU A 106 -13.86 -10.28 8.59
CA LEU A 106 -13.47 -8.92 8.17
C LEU A 106 -14.52 -7.86 8.55
N ASN A 107 -15.82 -8.20 8.58
CA ASN A 107 -16.87 -7.30 9.07
C ASN A 107 -16.74 -7.03 10.57
N ASN A 108 -16.46 -8.08 11.35
CA ASN A 108 -16.19 -7.93 12.79
C ASN A 108 -14.95 -7.07 13.02
N GLU A 109 -13.89 -7.32 12.24
CA GLU A 109 -12.65 -6.56 12.28
C GLU A 109 -12.85 -5.08 11.94
N GLN A 110 -13.66 -4.78 10.93
CA GLN A 110 -14.03 -3.39 10.58
C GLN A 110 -14.74 -2.68 11.74
N SER A 111 -15.60 -3.39 12.47
CA SER A 111 -16.28 -2.86 13.65
C SER A 111 -15.30 -2.55 14.80
N LEU A 112 -14.30 -3.41 15.01
CA LEU A 112 -13.24 -3.18 16.00
C LEU A 112 -12.37 -1.97 15.62
N ARG A 113 -11.96 -1.86 14.34
CA ARG A 113 -11.19 -0.73 13.81
C ARG A 113 -11.92 0.60 13.98
N ALA A 114 -13.24 0.63 13.79
CA ALA A 114 -14.05 1.84 14.02
C ALA A 114 -14.00 2.34 15.47
N THR A 115 -13.69 1.46 16.43
CA THR A 115 -13.49 1.82 17.84
C THR A 115 -12.02 2.05 18.22
N GLY A 116 -11.09 1.97 17.26
CA GLY A 116 -9.65 2.11 17.49
C GLY A 116 -8.96 0.87 18.07
N LYS A 117 -9.66 -0.27 18.18
CA LYS A 117 -9.16 -1.50 18.82
C LYS A 117 -8.86 -2.65 17.86
N GLY A 118 -9.19 -2.49 16.57
CA GLY A 118 -8.87 -3.50 15.56
C GLY A 118 -7.38 -3.53 15.20
N SER A 119 -7.02 -4.54 14.42
CA SER A 119 -5.71 -4.77 13.83
C SER A 119 -5.26 -3.61 12.92
N PRO A 120 -3.94 -3.45 12.72
CA PRO A 120 -3.36 -2.43 11.86
C PRO A 120 -4.00 -2.37 10.49
N PHE A 121 -4.35 -1.15 10.06
CA PHE A 121 -4.96 -0.94 8.75
C PHE A 121 -4.66 0.45 8.21
N VAL A 122 -4.25 0.51 6.94
CA VAL A 122 -3.81 1.73 6.25
C VAL A 122 -4.85 2.84 6.17
N GLN A 123 -6.15 2.53 6.32
CA GLN A 123 -7.24 3.52 6.32
C GLN A 123 -7.79 3.82 7.72
N SER A 124 -7.11 3.39 8.79
CA SER A 124 -7.53 3.71 10.16
C SER A 124 -7.46 5.22 10.41
N ASN A 125 -8.47 5.76 11.07
CA ASN A 125 -8.53 7.16 11.51
C ASN A 125 -8.33 7.31 13.03
N LEU A 126 -8.26 6.21 13.77
CA LEU A 126 -8.09 6.17 15.21
C LEU A 126 -7.38 4.89 15.61
N ARG A 127 -6.43 5.01 16.53
CA ARG A 127 -5.81 3.90 17.23
C ARG A 127 -5.88 4.17 18.73
N LEU A 128 -6.50 3.25 19.47
CA LEU A 128 -6.59 3.27 20.92
C LEU A 128 -5.82 2.11 21.56
N PHE A 129 -5.66 0.99 20.84
CA PHE A 129 -5.08 -0.23 21.40
C PHE A 129 -5.85 -0.62 22.69
N ASN A 130 -5.16 -0.66 23.82
CA ASN A 130 -5.74 -0.92 25.14
C ASN A 130 -6.14 0.35 25.91
N SER A 131 -5.90 1.54 25.36
CA SER A 131 -6.23 2.80 26.02
C SER A 131 -7.74 3.08 26.02
N SER A 132 -8.19 3.74 27.09
CA SER A 132 -9.55 4.28 27.22
C SER A 132 -9.60 5.80 27.06
N GLU A 133 -8.43 6.45 26.94
CA GLU A 133 -8.34 7.91 26.83
C GLU A 133 -8.39 8.35 25.37
N LYS A 134 -9.10 9.46 25.14
CA LYS A 134 -9.11 10.10 23.82
C LYS A 134 -7.71 10.69 23.55
N PRO A 135 -7.06 10.36 22.41
CA PRO A 135 -5.75 10.89 22.12
C PRO A 135 -5.78 12.41 21.92
N LYS A 136 -4.80 13.11 22.49
CA LYS A 136 -4.58 14.56 22.32
C LYS A 136 -3.62 14.88 21.17
N ILE A 137 -3.21 13.85 20.44
CA ILE A 137 -2.32 13.93 19.29
C ILE A 137 -3.04 13.42 18.05
N THR A 138 -2.80 14.08 16.92
CA THR A 138 -3.36 13.71 15.62
C THR A 138 -2.24 13.66 14.58
N LEU A 139 -2.03 12.50 13.97
CA LEU A 139 -1.07 12.32 12.89
C LEU A 139 -1.77 12.53 11.54
N TYR A 140 -1.31 13.51 10.78
CA TYR A 140 -1.62 13.63 9.36
C TYR A 140 -0.64 12.79 8.56
N ARG A 141 -1.16 11.84 7.79
CA ARG A 141 -0.38 10.92 6.96
C ARG A 141 -1.02 10.67 5.61
N ASP A 142 -0.26 10.09 4.69
CA ASP A 142 -0.63 10.04 3.28
C ASP A 142 -1.75 9.02 2.99
N HIS A 143 -2.84 9.42 2.31
CA HIS A 143 -4.03 8.56 2.13
C HIS A 143 -3.77 7.14 1.59
N ALA A 144 -2.85 6.99 0.65
CA ALA A 144 -2.59 5.72 -0.02
C ALA A 144 -1.63 4.80 0.75
N GLY A 145 -0.90 5.32 1.75
CA GLY A 145 0.11 4.57 2.51
C GLY A 145 1.41 4.36 1.74
N TRP A 146 1.74 5.24 0.79
CA TRP A 146 2.92 5.11 -0.07
C TRP A 146 4.10 5.96 0.37
N CYS A 147 3.91 6.93 1.28
CA CYS A 147 5.00 7.78 1.76
C CYS A 147 5.89 7.01 2.77
N PRO A 148 7.19 6.82 2.51
CA PRO A 148 8.08 6.09 3.42
C PRO A 148 8.20 6.77 4.79
N TYR A 149 8.17 8.10 4.81
CA TYR A 149 8.23 8.88 6.06
C TYR A 149 6.97 8.72 6.92
N CYS A 150 5.80 8.62 6.29
CA CYS A 150 4.55 8.31 6.99
C CYS A 150 4.58 6.87 7.50
N GLN A 151 5.04 5.93 6.67
CA GLN A 151 5.13 4.52 7.00
C GLN A 151 6.00 4.28 8.25
N LYS A 152 7.25 4.75 8.28
CA LYS A 152 8.11 4.54 9.47
C LYS A 152 7.54 5.13 10.75
N THR A 153 6.80 6.24 10.64
CA THR A 153 6.11 6.86 11.78
C THR A 153 4.97 5.98 12.27
N MET A 154 4.17 5.43 11.34
CA MET A 154 3.12 4.46 11.66
C MET A 154 3.69 3.18 12.27
N LEU A 155 4.76 2.61 11.72
CA LEU A 155 5.38 1.40 12.28
C LEU A 155 5.80 1.59 13.74
N LEU A 156 6.36 2.75 14.10
CA LEU A 156 6.67 3.07 15.49
C LEU A 156 5.40 3.15 16.36
N ILE A 157 4.37 3.86 15.89
CA ILE A 157 3.08 4.00 16.61
C ILE A 157 2.45 2.63 16.86
N GLU A 158 2.45 1.77 15.85
CA GLU A 158 1.90 0.42 15.90
C GLU A 158 2.68 -0.47 16.86
N GLU A 159 4.00 -0.56 16.70
CA GLU A 159 4.83 -1.45 17.50
C GLU A 159 4.85 -1.03 18.97
N LYS A 160 4.81 0.29 19.23
CA LYS A 160 4.78 0.88 20.58
C LYS A 160 3.37 1.04 21.14
N GLU A 161 2.33 0.72 20.37
CA GLU A 161 0.93 0.84 20.79
C GLU A 161 0.52 2.24 21.27
N ILE A 162 0.96 3.30 20.58
CA ILE A 162 0.69 4.69 20.97
C ILE A 162 -0.73 5.10 20.58
N PRO A 163 -1.63 5.45 21.53
CA PRO A 163 -2.97 5.92 21.19
C PRO A 163 -2.92 7.25 20.41
N ILE A 164 -3.55 7.30 19.23
CA ILE A 164 -3.44 8.43 18.31
C ILE A 164 -4.66 8.57 17.39
N ASN A 165 -5.06 9.81 17.07
CA ASN A 165 -5.98 10.07 15.96
C ASN A 165 -5.19 10.17 14.65
N ILE A 166 -5.78 9.77 13.53
CA ILE A 166 -5.11 9.76 12.23
C ILE A 166 -6.00 10.46 11.21
N GLU A 167 -5.43 11.42 10.49
CA GLU A 167 -6.09 12.12 9.38
C GLU A 167 -5.37 11.81 8.07
N LEU A 168 -6.13 11.45 7.04
CA LEU A 168 -5.61 10.98 5.77
C LEU A 168 -5.62 12.11 4.74
N VAL A 169 -4.45 12.49 4.24
CA VAL A 169 -4.29 13.58 3.27
C VAL A 169 -3.57 13.08 2.03
N ALA A 170 -3.97 13.52 0.84
CA ALA A 170 -3.27 13.13 -0.38
C ALA A 170 -1.82 13.63 -0.41
N MET A 171 -0.92 12.86 -1.02
CA MET A 171 0.38 13.38 -1.45
C MET A 171 0.19 14.27 -2.66
N ARG A 172 1.14 15.17 -2.87
CA ARG A 172 1.20 16.00 -4.08
C ARG A 172 1.28 15.16 -5.37
N SER A 173 1.75 13.91 -5.27
CA SER A 173 1.88 12.98 -6.39
C SER A 173 0.56 12.32 -6.80
N TYR A 174 -0.55 12.48 -6.05
CA TYR A 174 -1.81 11.82 -6.38
C TYR A 174 -3.10 12.56 -5.99
N GLY A 175 -3.01 13.77 -5.45
CA GLY A 175 -4.21 14.55 -5.15
C GLY A 175 -3.93 15.95 -4.63
N ASP A 176 -4.98 16.76 -4.60
CA ASP A 176 -4.93 18.06 -3.94
C ASP A 176 -4.88 17.89 -2.43
N LYS A 177 -4.13 18.79 -1.79
CA LYS A 177 -4.12 18.89 -0.33
C LYS A 177 -5.26 19.79 0.12
N PRO A 178 -6.04 19.39 1.15
CA PRO A 178 -7.08 20.24 1.70
C PRO A 178 -6.51 21.58 2.19
N ALA A 179 -7.26 22.66 1.99
CA ALA A 179 -6.79 24.02 2.33
C ALA A 179 -6.57 24.18 3.83
N GLU A 180 -7.41 23.55 4.65
CA GLU A 180 -7.29 23.47 6.09
C GLU A 180 -5.98 22.81 6.54
N PHE A 181 -5.50 21.80 5.81
CA PHE A 181 -4.21 21.17 6.08
C PHE A 181 -3.06 22.12 5.72
N LEU A 182 -3.12 22.76 4.55
CA LEU A 182 -2.08 23.70 4.09
C LEU A 182 -1.98 24.94 4.98
N ASN A 183 -3.08 25.38 5.59
CA ASN A 183 -3.07 26.47 6.56
C ASN A 183 -2.30 26.09 7.84
N MET A 184 -2.34 24.83 8.26
CA MET A 184 -1.58 24.32 9.41
C MET A 184 -0.14 23.95 9.04
N VAL A 185 0.05 23.39 7.84
CA VAL A 185 1.33 22.90 7.32
C VAL A 185 1.59 23.54 5.95
N PRO A 186 2.13 24.78 5.91
CA PRO A 186 2.32 25.51 4.64
C PRO A 186 3.25 24.81 3.65
N SER A 187 4.20 24.01 4.15
CA SER A 187 5.06 23.17 3.30
C SER A 187 4.28 22.06 2.60
N GLY A 188 3.09 21.69 3.10
CA GLY A 188 2.30 20.57 2.64
C GLY A 188 2.97 19.21 2.82
N LEU A 189 4.10 19.12 3.55
CA LEU A 189 4.82 17.86 3.76
C LEU A 189 4.07 16.95 4.74
N LEU A 190 4.28 15.65 4.56
CA LEU A 190 3.76 14.59 5.43
C LEU A 190 4.93 13.72 5.89
N PRO A 191 4.89 13.12 7.09
CA PRO A 191 3.83 13.26 8.09
C PRO A 191 3.87 14.61 8.82
N ALA A 192 2.76 14.97 9.48
CA ALA A 192 2.69 16.09 10.40
C ALA A 192 1.89 15.71 11.65
N LEU A 193 2.41 16.02 12.84
CA LEU A 193 1.76 15.74 14.11
C LEU A 193 1.17 17.03 14.69
N ILE A 194 -0.11 16.98 15.04
CA ILE A 194 -0.80 18.06 15.75
C ILE A 194 -0.96 17.64 17.21
N VAL A 195 -0.49 18.48 18.13
CA VAL A 195 -0.55 18.25 19.58
C VAL A 195 -1.47 19.31 20.20
N GLU A 196 -2.51 18.86 20.89
CA GLU A 196 -3.39 19.72 21.67
C GLU A 196 -2.76 20.03 23.04
N GLN A 197 -2.52 21.31 23.31
CA GLN A 197 -1.97 21.78 24.58
C GLN A 197 -3.07 21.94 25.64
N PRO A 198 -2.71 21.91 26.95
CA PRO A 198 -3.69 22.09 28.03
C PRO A 198 -4.48 23.40 27.98
N ASP A 199 -3.96 24.43 27.31
CA ASP A 199 -4.62 25.72 27.12
C ASP A 199 -5.48 25.79 25.84
N GLY A 200 -5.66 24.67 25.15
CA GLY A 200 -6.44 24.54 23.92
C GLY A 200 -5.70 24.95 22.64
N ARG A 201 -4.45 25.42 22.72
CA ARG A 201 -3.64 25.72 21.52
C ARG A 201 -3.19 24.43 20.84
N LYS A 202 -3.07 24.48 19.51
CA LYS A 202 -2.54 23.38 18.70
C LYS A 202 -1.10 23.69 18.28
N ARG A 203 -0.18 22.77 18.57
CA ARG A 203 1.20 22.82 18.08
C ARG A 203 1.35 21.86 16.90
N VAL A 204 1.92 22.35 15.82
CA VAL A 204 2.28 21.55 14.65
C VAL A 204 3.74 21.12 14.78
N ILE A 205 4.01 19.84 14.52
CA ILE A 205 5.34 19.26 14.47
C ILE A 205 5.47 18.54 13.14
N THR A 206 6.52 18.87 12.39
CA THR A 206 6.87 18.23 11.11
C THR A 206 8.19 17.49 11.28
N GLU A 207 8.65 16.84 10.20
CA GLU A 207 9.80 15.93 10.19
C GLU A 207 9.53 14.60 10.89
N SER A 208 9.48 13.52 10.11
CA SER A 208 9.15 12.18 10.61
C SER A 208 10.02 11.71 11.78
N GLN A 209 11.35 11.93 11.74
CA GLN A 209 12.23 11.52 12.83
C GLN A 209 11.98 12.31 14.12
N VAL A 210 11.78 13.63 14.03
CA VAL A 210 11.43 14.46 15.20
C VAL A 210 10.10 14.03 15.81
N ILE A 211 9.10 13.72 14.97
CA ILE A 211 7.82 13.18 15.42
C ILE A 211 8.05 11.86 16.17
N MET A 212 8.80 10.93 15.58
CA MET A 212 9.10 9.62 16.15
C MET A 212 9.83 9.72 17.51
N GLU A 213 10.85 10.57 17.62
CA GLU A 213 11.59 10.82 18.86
C GLU A 213 10.70 11.39 19.97
N LEU A 214 9.82 12.33 19.63
CA LEU A 214 8.88 12.91 20.59
C LEU A 214 7.83 11.89 21.04
N LEU A 215 7.30 11.09 20.11
CA LEU A 215 6.37 10.03 20.43
C LEU A 215 7.00 8.98 21.35
N ASP A 216 8.26 8.61 21.12
CA ASP A 216 8.99 7.70 21.99
C ASP A 216 9.19 8.29 23.40
N ARG A 217 9.62 9.56 23.48
CA ARG A 217 9.83 10.28 24.74
C ARG A 217 8.55 10.48 25.56
N TRP A 218 7.42 10.78 24.91
CA TRP A 218 6.14 11.02 25.60
C TRP A 218 5.45 9.75 26.08
N HIS A 219 5.92 8.58 25.65
CA HIS A 219 5.39 7.28 26.04
C HIS A 219 6.55 6.44 26.60
N PRO A 220 7.09 6.79 27.78
CA PRO A 220 8.32 6.20 28.30
C PRO A 220 8.13 4.75 28.79
N THR A 221 9.22 4.00 28.91
CA THR A 221 9.22 2.63 29.46
C THR A 221 8.71 2.54 30.89
N SER A 222 8.87 3.62 31.67
CA SER A 222 8.31 3.73 33.02
C SER A 222 6.79 3.63 33.08
N GLU A 223 6.11 3.85 31.95
CA GLU A 223 4.66 3.71 31.78
C GLU A 223 4.28 2.41 31.05
N GLY A 224 5.23 1.49 30.86
CA GLY A 224 4.99 0.18 30.24
C GLY A 224 5.12 0.14 28.73
N TYR A 225 5.54 1.23 28.09
CA TYR A 225 5.79 1.26 26.64
C TYR A 225 7.14 0.63 26.28
N LYS A 226 7.26 0.11 25.06
CA LYS A 226 8.54 -0.39 24.51
C LYS A 226 9.54 0.76 24.30
N ALA A 227 10.82 0.54 24.55
CA ALA A 227 11.87 1.50 24.19
C ALA A 227 12.14 1.45 22.68
N MET A 228 12.06 2.58 21.97
CA MET A 228 12.39 2.64 20.54
C MET A 228 13.76 3.28 20.27
N LEU A 229 14.34 3.95 21.26
CA LEU A 229 15.66 4.55 21.24
C LEU A 229 16.51 4.05 22.43
N PRO A 230 17.85 4.14 22.32
CA PRO A 230 18.73 3.96 23.47
C PRO A 230 18.35 4.92 24.62
N SER A 231 18.58 4.48 25.85
CA SER A 231 18.36 5.36 27.01
C SER A 231 19.29 6.58 26.97
N GLU A 232 18.92 7.70 27.59
CA GLU A 232 19.74 8.93 27.56
C GLU A 232 21.14 8.75 28.16
N GLU A 233 21.32 7.76 29.05
CA GLU A 233 22.60 7.43 29.70
C GLU A 233 23.44 6.43 28.90
N ASP A 234 22.87 5.77 27.89
CA ASP A 234 23.53 4.73 27.09
C ASP A 234 24.33 5.34 25.93
N THR A 235 25.54 5.82 26.25
CA THR A 235 26.43 6.45 25.26
C THR A 235 26.80 5.53 24.11
N ASP A 236 26.96 4.24 24.38
CA ASP A 236 27.36 3.25 23.37
C ASP A 236 26.18 2.93 22.43
N GLY A 237 24.97 2.79 22.98
CA GLY A 237 23.75 2.65 22.22
C GLY A 237 23.48 3.85 21.31
N TRP A 238 23.67 5.08 21.79
CA TRP A 238 23.57 6.29 20.96
C TRP A 238 24.64 6.34 19.87
N SER A 239 25.90 6.02 20.19
CA SER A 239 26.97 5.94 19.19
C SER A 239 26.66 4.90 18.10
N LYS A 240 26.06 3.77 18.48
CA LYS A 240 25.59 2.74 17.53
C LYS A 240 24.44 3.25 16.68
N PHE A 241 23.43 3.88 17.29
CA PHE A 241 22.30 4.47 16.58
C PHE A 241 22.76 5.48 15.52
N ASP A 242 23.67 6.41 15.88
CA ASP A 242 24.21 7.41 14.96
C ASP A 242 25.01 6.77 13.81
N THR A 243 25.80 5.74 14.12
CA THR A 243 26.54 4.97 13.10
C THR A 243 25.59 4.33 12.10
N LEU A 244 24.53 3.69 12.59
CA LEU A 244 23.50 3.07 11.74
C LEU A 244 22.72 4.12 10.94
N ALA A 245 22.34 5.24 11.55
CA ALA A 245 21.62 6.30 10.85
C ALA A 245 22.46 6.92 9.71
N ASN A 246 23.78 7.04 9.90
CA ASN A 246 24.69 7.47 8.83
C ASN A 246 24.82 6.40 7.73
N LEU A 247 24.87 5.13 8.11
CA LEU A 247 24.93 4.02 7.16
C LEU A 247 23.64 3.91 6.32
N GLU A 248 22.47 4.15 6.91
CA GLU A 248 21.20 4.21 6.17
C GLU A 248 21.22 5.30 5.09
N ARG A 249 21.73 6.49 5.43
CA ARG A 249 21.88 7.59 4.47
C ARG A 249 22.87 7.26 3.36
N GLU A 250 23.96 6.57 3.69
CA GLU A 250 24.91 6.07 2.68
C GLU A 250 24.23 5.07 1.74
N LEU A 251 23.48 4.10 2.28
CA LEU A 251 22.72 3.13 1.50
C LEU A 251 21.69 3.82 0.59
N PHE A 252 20.92 4.77 1.14
CA PHE A 252 19.97 5.56 0.39
C PHE A 252 20.63 6.32 -0.77
N SER A 253 21.80 6.95 -0.53
CA SER A 253 22.56 7.65 -1.57
C SER A 253 23.03 6.72 -2.69
N TRP A 254 23.51 5.52 -2.35
CA TRP A 254 23.89 4.52 -3.34
C TRP A 254 22.69 3.99 -4.12
N TRP A 255 21.58 3.74 -3.45
CA TRP A 255 20.33 3.37 -4.11
C TRP A 255 19.88 4.43 -5.12
N CYS A 256 19.88 5.71 -4.72
CA CYS A 256 19.53 6.80 -5.64
C CYS A 256 20.50 6.90 -6.82
N THR A 257 21.80 6.68 -6.58
CA THR A 257 22.83 6.66 -7.62
C THR A 257 22.66 5.49 -8.59
N LEU A 258 22.21 4.34 -8.10
CA LEU A 258 21.94 3.16 -8.91
C LEU A 258 20.66 3.33 -9.74
N VAL A 259 19.56 3.74 -9.11
CA VAL A 259 18.22 3.69 -9.73
C VAL A 259 17.88 4.96 -10.50
N PHE A 260 18.19 6.15 -9.98
CA PHE A 260 17.71 7.44 -10.53
C PHE A 260 18.78 8.21 -11.31
N ARG A 261 19.91 7.58 -11.62
CA ARG A 261 20.92 8.11 -12.53
C ARG A 261 21.22 7.08 -13.62
N PRO A 262 21.53 7.51 -14.85
CA PRO A 262 22.06 6.61 -15.87
C PRO A 262 23.31 5.92 -15.32
N GLU A 263 23.40 4.61 -15.50
CA GLU A 263 24.62 3.89 -15.15
C GLU A 263 25.75 4.31 -16.10
N GLY A 264 26.90 4.69 -15.52
CA GLY A 264 28.09 5.03 -16.29
C GLY A 264 28.69 3.80 -16.99
N PRO A 265 29.70 4.01 -17.86
CA PRO A 265 30.41 2.91 -18.51
C PRO A 265 30.87 1.86 -17.50
N ARG A 266 30.71 0.57 -17.82
CA ARG A 266 31.17 -0.54 -16.98
C ARG A 266 32.68 -0.39 -16.74
N LEU A 267 33.08 -0.19 -15.48
CA LEU A 267 34.48 0.01 -15.09
C LEU A 267 35.16 -1.36 -14.93
N GLY A 268 35.57 -1.94 -16.05
CA GLY A 268 36.52 -3.06 -16.11
C GLY A 268 37.89 -2.54 -16.53
N GLY A 269 38.85 -2.53 -15.59
CA GLY A 269 40.22 -2.10 -15.83
C GLY A 269 41.01 -3.08 -16.70
N GLY A 270 41.60 -2.55 -17.78
CA GLY A 270 42.58 -3.25 -18.63
C GLY A 270 42.45 -2.86 -20.09
N SER A 271 43.19 -1.83 -20.53
CA SER A 271 43.54 -1.51 -21.94
C SER A 271 42.52 -1.85 -23.06
N GLY A 272 41.21 -1.73 -22.79
CA GLY A 272 40.16 -2.22 -23.69
C GLY A 272 39.07 -1.19 -23.99
N GLY A 273 39.12 -0.01 -23.35
CA GLY A 273 38.08 1.03 -23.46
C GLY A 273 37.92 1.66 -24.84
N LEU A 274 38.87 1.45 -25.75
CA LEU A 274 38.75 1.83 -27.16
C LEU A 274 38.73 0.61 -28.10
N MET A 275 39.40 -0.48 -27.72
CA MET A 275 39.52 -1.68 -28.56
C MET A 275 38.28 -2.60 -28.49
N GLY A 276 37.59 -2.68 -27.35
CA GLY A 276 36.32 -3.42 -27.22
C GLY A 276 35.18 -2.78 -28.03
N MET A 277 35.21 -1.45 -28.15
CA MET A 277 34.27 -0.67 -28.96
C MET A 277 34.56 -0.81 -30.48
N LEU A 278 35.80 -1.09 -30.87
CA LEU A 278 36.23 -1.29 -32.27
C LEU A 278 36.15 -2.74 -32.77
N THR A 279 36.09 -3.74 -31.88
CA THR A 279 36.15 -5.16 -32.26
C THR A 279 34.82 -5.89 -32.21
N GLY A 280 33.73 -5.22 -31.80
CA GLY A 280 32.38 -5.82 -31.73
C GLY A 280 32.25 -6.98 -30.73
N LYS A 281 33.30 -7.29 -29.97
CA LYS A 281 33.28 -8.27 -28.87
C LYS A 281 32.91 -7.54 -27.58
N GLY A 282 31.62 -7.25 -27.44
CA GLY A 282 31.04 -6.79 -26.18
C GLY A 282 31.37 -7.79 -25.07
N GLY A 283 32.09 -7.34 -24.05
CA GLY A 283 32.41 -8.12 -22.86
C GLY A 283 31.13 -8.68 -22.23
N GLY A 284 31.19 -9.95 -21.84
CA GLY A 284 30.04 -10.76 -21.46
C GLY A 284 29.20 -10.22 -20.29
N GLU A 285 28.05 -10.87 -20.10
CA GLU A 285 26.98 -10.66 -19.12
C GLU A 285 27.39 -10.61 -17.62
N LYS A 286 28.68 -10.52 -17.28
CA LYS A 286 29.19 -10.82 -15.93
C LYS A 286 29.72 -9.65 -15.09
N GLU A 287 29.85 -8.43 -15.61
CA GLU A 287 30.44 -7.32 -14.82
C GLU A 287 29.40 -6.27 -14.39
N MET A 288 29.28 -6.08 -13.08
CA MET A 288 28.43 -5.06 -12.45
C MET A 288 28.95 -3.65 -12.73
N SER A 289 28.06 -2.67 -12.86
CA SER A 289 28.46 -1.26 -12.93
C SER A 289 29.06 -0.77 -11.61
N GLY A 290 29.78 0.36 -11.65
CA GLY A 290 30.30 0.99 -10.43
C GLY A 290 29.21 1.38 -9.44
N SER A 291 28.06 1.87 -9.93
CA SER A 291 26.90 2.19 -9.09
C SER A 291 26.30 0.94 -8.43
N MET A 292 26.19 -0.15 -9.18
CA MET A 292 25.68 -1.42 -8.67
C MET A 292 26.63 -2.02 -7.62
N LYS A 293 27.93 -2.00 -7.89
CA LYS A 293 28.94 -2.43 -6.93
C LYS A 293 28.91 -1.60 -5.66
N GLY A 294 28.88 -0.27 -5.76
CA GLY A 294 28.80 0.61 -4.58
C GLY A 294 27.55 0.37 -3.73
N PHE A 295 26.41 0.09 -4.35
CA PHE A 295 25.19 -0.30 -3.65
C PHE A 295 25.33 -1.64 -2.91
N LEU A 296 25.86 -2.68 -3.56
CA LEU A 296 26.07 -3.99 -2.94
C LEU A 296 27.18 -3.98 -1.88
N ASP A 297 28.23 -3.19 -2.07
CA ASP A 297 29.28 -2.97 -1.08
C ASP A 297 28.70 -2.27 0.17
N CYS A 298 27.81 -1.29 -0.01
CA CYS A 298 27.12 -0.66 1.12
C CYS A 298 26.14 -1.62 1.82
N LEU A 299 25.39 -2.44 1.07
CA LEU A 299 24.57 -3.51 1.64
C LEU A 299 25.40 -4.51 2.45
N SER A 300 26.64 -4.81 2.03
CA SER A 300 27.55 -5.68 2.79
C SER A 300 27.92 -5.10 4.16
N LYS A 301 28.00 -3.75 4.28
CA LYS A 301 28.17 -3.08 5.57
C LYS A 301 26.91 -3.21 6.44
N VAL A 302 25.72 -3.09 5.84
CA VAL A 302 24.44 -3.28 6.53
C VAL A 302 24.29 -4.72 7.03
N GLU A 303 24.62 -5.69 6.19
CA GLU A 303 24.70 -7.11 6.55
C GLU A 303 25.63 -7.34 7.74
N SER A 304 26.83 -6.73 7.72
CA SER A 304 27.77 -6.81 8.84
C SER A 304 27.20 -6.21 10.13
N ALA A 305 26.44 -5.13 10.03
CA ALA A 305 25.78 -4.51 11.18
C ALA A 305 24.67 -5.41 11.75
N LEU A 306 23.83 -6.02 10.90
CA LEU A 306 22.77 -6.95 11.33
C LEU A 306 23.36 -8.21 12.00
N THR A 307 24.37 -8.81 11.36
CA THR A 307 25.05 -10.04 11.85
C THR A 307 26.00 -9.80 13.02
N SER A 308 26.26 -8.54 13.39
CA SER A 308 26.98 -8.21 14.63
C SER A 308 26.17 -8.48 15.91
N THR A 309 24.88 -8.77 15.75
CA THR A 309 23.97 -9.15 16.84
C THR A 309 23.47 -10.58 16.65
N PRO A 310 22.84 -11.21 17.66
CA PRO A 310 22.12 -12.47 17.48
C PRO A 310 20.99 -12.41 16.44
N GLY A 311 20.57 -11.19 16.03
CA GLY A 311 19.50 -10.96 15.08
C GLY A 311 18.10 -11.13 15.68
N PRO A 312 17.05 -10.81 14.90
CA PRO A 312 17.14 -10.26 13.55
C PRO A 312 17.33 -8.73 13.53
N TRP A 313 17.17 -8.03 14.66
CA TRP A 313 17.15 -6.57 14.74
C TRP A 313 18.53 -5.95 14.90
N PHE A 314 18.69 -4.68 14.53
CA PHE A 314 19.96 -3.97 14.75
C PHE A 314 20.33 -3.86 16.23
N PHE A 315 19.35 -3.82 17.14
CA PHE A 315 19.55 -3.87 18.60
C PHE A 315 19.11 -5.24 19.12
N GLY A 316 20.09 -6.12 19.36
CA GLY A 316 19.86 -7.52 19.71
C GLY A 316 19.40 -7.76 21.15
N GLU A 317 19.37 -6.75 22.02
CA GLU A 317 18.76 -6.87 23.35
C GLU A 317 17.21 -6.89 23.33
N TYR A 318 16.60 -6.49 22.22
CA TYR A 318 15.14 -6.48 22.05
C TYR A 318 14.69 -7.62 21.14
N ASP A 319 13.54 -8.22 21.43
CA ASP A 319 12.84 -9.17 20.54
C ASP A 319 11.93 -8.46 19.51
N TYR A 320 11.95 -7.12 19.51
CA TYR A 320 11.17 -6.26 18.62
C TYR A 320 12.03 -5.21 17.89
N PRO A 321 11.58 -4.72 16.71
CA PRO A 321 12.28 -3.69 15.95
C PRO A 321 12.21 -2.35 16.70
N THR A 322 13.29 -1.59 16.61
CA THR A 322 13.43 -0.26 17.22
C THR A 322 13.33 0.83 16.17
N MET A 323 13.48 2.10 16.57
CA MET A 323 13.38 3.25 15.67
C MET A 323 14.30 3.12 14.45
N ILE A 324 15.52 2.62 14.62
CA ILE A 324 16.46 2.47 13.51
C ILE A 324 15.99 1.45 12.48
N ASP A 325 15.38 0.35 12.92
CA ASP A 325 14.82 -0.67 12.02
C ASP A 325 13.70 -0.07 11.14
N PHE A 326 12.84 0.78 11.70
CA PHE A 326 11.80 1.46 10.93
C PHE A 326 12.35 2.48 9.93
N ILE A 327 13.43 3.18 10.29
CA ILE A 327 14.12 4.10 9.38
C ILE A 327 14.63 3.32 8.15
N TYR A 328 15.28 2.18 8.36
CA TYR A 328 15.77 1.33 7.27
C TYR A 328 14.63 0.72 6.44
N VAL A 329 13.68 0.01 7.07
CA VAL A 329 12.72 -0.85 6.33
C VAL A 329 11.84 -0.05 5.37
N SER A 330 11.48 1.18 5.76
CA SER A 330 10.69 2.08 4.91
C SER A 330 11.40 2.46 3.61
N HIS A 331 12.73 2.39 3.51
CA HIS A 331 13.41 2.56 2.24
C HIS A 331 13.83 1.23 1.62
N VAL A 332 14.28 0.25 2.42
CA VAL A 332 14.74 -1.04 1.91
C VAL A 332 13.65 -1.75 1.09
N GLU A 333 12.38 -1.74 1.50
CA GLU A 333 11.30 -2.36 0.69
C GLU A 333 11.16 -1.75 -0.72
N ARG A 334 11.40 -0.43 -0.83
CA ARG A 334 11.43 0.30 -2.12
C ARG A 334 12.68 -0.08 -2.92
N MET A 335 13.81 -0.28 -2.24
CA MET A 335 15.05 -0.75 -2.86
C MET A 335 14.87 -2.15 -3.46
N LEU A 336 14.22 -3.08 -2.73
CA LEU A 336 13.94 -4.43 -3.23
C LEU A 336 13.15 -4.39 -4.55
N ALA A 337 12.03 -3.67 -4.57
CA ALA A 337 11.17 -3.55 -5.73
C ALA A 337 11.89 -2.89 -6.93
N SER A 338 12.55 -1.76 -6.69
CA SER A 338 13.21 -0.96 -7.74
C SER A 338 14.46 -1.63 -8.30
N ALA A 339 15.26 -2.30 -7.46
CA ALA A 339 16.44 -3.04 -7.90
C ALA A 339 16.04 -4.25 -8.75
N ALA A 340 14.99 -4.99 -8.38
CA ALA A 340 14.48 -6.08 -9.21
C ALA A 340 13.98 -5.53 -10.56
N TYR A 341 13.15 -4.49 -10.53
CA TYR A 341 12.48 -3.96 -11.71
C TYR A 341 13.40 -3.29 -12.72
N TRP A 342 14.28 -2.37 -12.29
CA TRP A 342 15.13 -1.60 -13.20
C TRP A 342 16.52 -2.19 -13.41
N LYS A 343 16.97 -3.10 -12.53
CA LYS A 343 18.37 -3.58 -12.51
C LYS A 343 18.53 -5.09 -12.62
N GLY A 344 17.44 -5.86 -12.56
CA GLY A 344 17.52 -7.32 -12.55
C GLY A 344 18.16 -7.88 -11.28
N LEU A 345 18.10 -7.12 -10.18
CA LEU A 345 18.65 -7.48 -8.87
C LEU A 345 17.53 -7.93 -7.92
N ASP A 346 17.33 -9.24 -7.81
CA ASP A 346 16.43 -9.81 -6.82
C ASP A 346 17.19 -10.13 -5.52
N LEU A 347 17.17 -9.19 -4.58
CA LEU A 347 17.81 -9.32 -3.26
C LEU A 347 17.14 -10.37 -2.35
N ARG A 348 16.00 -10.94 -2.77
CA ARG A 348 15.30 -12.04 -2.08
C ARG A 348 15.54 -13.40 -2.72
N SER A 349 16.26 -13.47 -3.85
CA SER A 349 16.65 -14.72 -4.49
C SER A 349 17.57 -15.57 -3.59
N ALA A 350 17.65 -16.87 -3.87
CA ALA A 350 18.52 -17.79 -3.12
C ALA A 350 20.00 -17.36 -3.13
N GLU A 351 20.48 -16.80 -4.25
CA GLU A 351 21.84 -16.27 -4.39
C GLU A 351 22.11 -15.12 -3.40
N TYR A 352 21.25 -14.10 -3.39
CA TYR A 352 21.42 -12.95 -2.50
C TYR A 352 21.03 -13.25 -1.04
N LYS A 353 20.17 -14.23 -0.78
CA LYS A 353 19.93 -14.77 0.56
C LYS A 353 21.18 -15.40 1.15
N ALA A 354 21.95 -16.15 0.35
CA ALA A 354 23.22 -16.70 0.78
C ALA A 354 24.28 -15.62 1.01
N GLN A 355 24.24 -14.53 0.24
CA GLN A 355 25.17 -13.40 0.38
C GLN A 355 24.82 -12.47 1.55
N PHE A 356 23.53 -12.24 1.81
CA PHE A 356 23.02 -11.33 2.84
C PHE A 356 22.02 -12.04 3.78
N PRO A 357 22.46 -13.04 4.55
CA PRO A 357 21.58 -13.80 5.44
C PRO A 357 20.97 -12.95 6.56
N GLY A 358 21.73 -12.01 7.15
CA GLY A 358 21.23 -11.09 8.17
C GLY A 358 20.14 -10.16 7.65
N LEU A 359 20.35 -9.56 6.47
CA LEU A 359 19.33 -8.75 5.79
C LEU A 359 18.05 -9.55 5.55
N ASN A 360 18.17 -10.79 5.08
CA ASN A 360 17.01 -11.62 4.78
C ASN A 360 16.30 -12.10 6.04
N ALA A 361 17.02 -12.44 7.11
CA ALA A 361 16.41 -12.74 8.41
C ALA A 361 15.67 -11.53 8.99
N TRP A 362 16.22 -10.32 8.83
CA TRP A 362 15.59 -9.07 9.22
C TRP A 362 14.31 -8.76 8.42
N LEU A 363 14.34 -8.97 7.10
CA LEU A 363 13.16 -8.84 6.24
C LEU A 363 12.08 -9.88 6.58
N ASP A 364 12.48 -11.14 6.80
CA ASP A 364 11.56 -12.22 7.19
C ASP A 364 10.90 -11.91 8.54
N ALA A 365 11.66 -11.36 9.50
CA ALA A 365 11.13 -10.95 10.79
C ALA A 365 10.13 -9.79 10.67
N PHE A 366 10.36 -8.83 9.76
CA PHE A 366 9.38 -7.80 9.44
C PHE A 366 8.13 -8.38 8.77
N GLU A 367 8.29 -9.30 7.82
CA GLU A 367 7.19 -9.93 7.09
C GLU A 367 6.26 -10.74 7.99
N LYS A 368 6.71 -11.15 9.19
CA LYS A 368 5.87 -11.80 10.21
C LYS A 368 5.05 -10.82 11.06
N ARG A 369 5.26 -9.50 10.94
CA ARG A 369 4.56 -8.48 11.73
C ARG A 369 3.34 -7.93 10.99
N GLU A 370 2.15 -8.05 11.60
CA GLU A 370 0.91 -7.48 11.05
C GLU A 370 1.02 -5.97 10.81
N CYS A 371 1.67 -5.24 11.72
CA CYS A 371 1.86 -3.80 11.58
C CYS A 371 2.68 -3.46 10.34
N TYR A 372 3.72 -4.22 10.02
CA TYR A 372 4.51 -3.98 8.81
C TYR A 372 3.70 -4.29 7.55
N LEU A 373 3.05 -5.46 7.50
CA LEU A 373 2.28 -5.88 6.33
C LEU A 373 1.07 -4.97 6.04
N ALA A 374 0.47 -4.35 7.06
CA ALA A 374 -0.61 -3.39 6.89
C ALA A 374 -0.18 -2.11 6.13
N PHE A 375 1.11 -1.80 6.11
CA PHE A 375 1.67 -0.61 5.45
C PHE A 375 2.68 -0.94 4.33
N LYS A 376 3.10 -2.20 4.17
CA LYS A 376 3.99 -2.65 3.09
C LYS A 376 3.26 -2.66 1.75
N SER A 377 3.86 -2.03 0.74
CA SER A 377 3.34 -2.09 -0.64
C SER A 377 3.91 -3.28 -1.42
N ASP A 378 3.24 -3.68 -2.50
CA ASP A 378 3.81 -4.65 -3.44
C ASP A 378 4.84 -4.00 -4.37
N TYR A 379 5.65 -4.83 -5.04
CA TYR A 379 6.69 -4.33 -5.95
C TYR A 379 6.09 -3.48 -7.07
N TYR A 380 4.92 -3.87 -7.59
CA TYR A 380 4.20 -3.09 -8.59
C TYR A 380 3.85 -1.69 -8.09
N THR A 381 3.26 -1.57 -6.89
CA THR A 381 2.90 -0.27 -6.32
C THR A 381 4.14 0.57 -6.08
N HIS A 382 5.23 -0.01 -5.56
CA HIS A 382 6.48 0.71 -5.36
C HIS A 382 7.05 1.28 -6.65
N VAL A 383 7.17 0.49 -7.73
CA VAL A 383 7.78 0.99 -8.98
C VAL A 383 6.92 2.05 -9.67
N MET A 384 5.63 2.09 -9.37
CA MET A 384 4.70 3.12 -9.86
C MET A 384 4.69 4.39 -9.00
N ASP A 385 4.92 4.30 -7.70
CA ASP A 385 4.91 5.45 -6.78
C ASP A 385 6.29 6.02 -6.42
N ILE A 386 7.37 5.30 -6.70
CA ILE A 386 8.75 5.80 -6.56
C ILE A 386 9.03 6.99 -7.50
N PRO A 387 8.68 6.94 -8.82
CA PRO A 387 9.08 8.00 -9.75
C PRO A 387 8.62 9.41 -9.39
N PRO A 388 7.39 9.62 -8.89
CA PRO A 388 6.93 10.93 -8.41
C PRO A 388 7.68 11.47 -7.19
N GLN A 389 8.32 10.58 -6.42
CA GLN A 389 9.01 10.94 -5.17
C GLN A 389 10.50 11.22 -5.40
N TYR A 390 11.15 10.43 -6.25
CA TYR A 390 12.61 10.43 -6.39
C TYR A 390 13.11 10.68 -7.81
N GLY A 391 12.22 10.71 -8.81
CA GLY A 391 12.55 10.80 -10.23
C GLY A 391 12.44 9.46 -10.96
N PRO A 392 12.44 9.46 -12.31
CA PRO A 392 12.28 8.24 -13.09
C PRO A 392 13.43 7.26 -12.84
N GLY A 393 13.12 5.97 -12.75
CA GLY A 393 14.12 4.92 -12.72
C GLY A 393 14.77 4.72 -14.09
N PHE A 394 16.08 4.48 -14.10
CA PHE A 394 16.84 4.17 -15.31
C PHE A 394 17.07 2.67 -15.42
N ASP A 395 16.80 2.13 -16.60
CA ASP A 395 17.16 0.75 -16.92
C ASP A 395 18.68 0.55 -16.87
N GLY A 396 19.11 -0.59 -16.35
CA GLY A 396 20.52 -1.00 -16.33
C GLY A 396 20.71 -2.36 -15.66
N GLY A 397 21.89 -2.61 -15.11
CA GLY A 397 22.20 -3.88 -14.46
C GLY A 397 22.14 -5.12 -15.36
N PHE A 398 21.51 -6.18 -14.87
CA PHE A 398 21.41 -7.48 -15.55
C PHE A 398 20.20 -7.48 -16.50
N GLU A 399 20.44 -7.20 -17.78
CA GLU A 399 19.36 -6.92 -18.74
C GLU A 399 18.30 -8.03 -18.85
N ASP A 400 18.70 -9.30 -18.92
CA ASP A 400 17.76 -10.40 -19.08
C ASP A 400 16.91 -10.61 -17.83
N LYS A 401 17.54 -10.63 -16.64
CA LYS A 401 16.83 -10.68 -15.36
C LYS A 401 15.91 -9.47 -15.19
N ARG A 402 16.34 -8.27 -15.59
CA ARG A 402 15.53 -7.05 -15.55
C ARG A 402 14.28 -7.18 -16.42
N LYS A 403 14.41 -7.68 -17.65
CA LYS A 403 13.25 -7.93 -18.53
C LYS A 403 12.32 -8.95 -17.91
N GLU A 404 12.84 -10.05 -17.38
CA GLU A 404 12.05 -11.06 -16.69
C GLU A 404 11.26 -10.48 -15.50
N PHE A 405 11.95 -9.82 -14.57
CA PHE A 405 11.34 -9.30 -13.35
C PHE A 405 10.38 -8.15 -13.64
N SER A 406 10.69 -7.24 -14.56
CA SER A 406 9.78 -6.16 -14.93
C SER A 406 8.50 -6.68 -15.61
N GLN A 407 8.56 -7.74 -16.41
CA GLN A 407 7.34 -8.36 -16.98
C GLN A 407 6.53 -9.08 -15.89
N CYS A 408 7.19 -9.76 -14.96
CA CYS A 408 6.54 -10.38 -13.79
C CYS A 408 5.80 -9.34 -12.94
N ILE A 409 6.50 -8.29 -12.51
CA ILE A 409 5.95 -7.21 -11.66
C ILE A 409 4.80 -6.47 -12.35
N ASN A 410 4.87 -6.28 -13.67
CA ASN A 410 3.79 -5.66 -14.45
C ASN A 410 2.64 -6.63 -14.82
N GLY A 411 2.73 -7.91 -14.45
CA GLY A 411 1.73 -8.91 -14.83
C GLY A 411 1.63 -9.20 -16.32
N ARG A 412 2.73 -9.00 -17.06
CA ARG A 412 2.84 -9.12 -18.52
C ARG A 412 3.64 -10.32 -18.99
N ASP A 413 4.10 -11.14 -18.05
CA ASP A 413 4.82 -12.40 -18.31
C ASP A 413 3.90 -13.58 -18.68
N GLY A 414 2.58 -13.35 -18.74
CA GLY A 414 1.58 -14.37 -19.06
C GLY A 414 1.28 -15.35 -17.91
N LYS A 415 1.88 -15.19 -16.73
CA LYS A 415 1.69 -16.09 -15.58
C LYS A 415 1.33 -15.35 -14.29
N SER A 416 1.98 -14.23 -13.99
CA SER A 416 1.94 -13.64 -12.64
C SER A 416 0.60 -13.00 -12.30
N TRP A 417 -0.14 -12.54 -13.31
CA TRP A 417 -1.51 -12.01 -13.19
C TRP A 417 -2.50 -12.80 -14.07
N LYS A 418 -2.23 -14.08 -14.35
CA LYS A 418 -3.11 -14.94 -15.17
C LYS A 418 -3.51 -16.16 -14.37
N LEU A 419 -4.73 -16.64 -14.59
CA LEU A 419 -5.25 -17.86 -13.94
C LEU A 419 -4.83 -19.09 -14.75
N PRO A 420 -4.50 -20.23 -14.10
CA PRO A 420 -4.30 -20.38 -12.67
C PRO A 420 -3.05 -19.64 -12.18
N LEU A 421 -3.13 -18.99 -11.02
CA LEU A 421 -2.01 -18.26 -10.45
C LEU A 421 -0.97 -19.22 -9.85
N PRO A 422 0.34 -18.93 -9.98
CA PRO A 422 1.34 -19.58 -9.16
C PRO A 422 1.04 -19.35 -7.67
N HIS A 423 1.18 -20.41 -6.87
CA HIS A 423 0.87 -20.36 -5.44
C HIS A 423 1.59 -19.19 -4.75
N ASP A 424 2.92 -19.12 -4.88
CA ASP A 424 3.72 -17.97 -4.44
C ASP A 424 3.99 -16.98 -5.59
N ASP A 425 4.46 -15.78 -5.27
CA ASP A 425 4.92 -14.81 -6.27
C ASP A 425 6.40 -15.06 -6.61
N PRO A 426 6.79 -15.12 -7.90
CA PRO A 426 8.15 -15.50 -8.30
C PRO A 426 9.27 -14.56 -7.84
N VAL A 427 8.95 -13.30 -7.51
CA VAL A 427 9.95 -12.25 -7.23
C VAL A 427 9.72 -11.62 -5.85
N GLN A 428 8.50 -11.62 -5.34
CA GLN A 428 8.16 -11.06 -4.03
C GLN A 428 7.51 -12.12 -3.12
N PRO A 429 8.25 -12.75 -2.19
CA PRO A 429 7.69 -13.81 -1.34
C PRO A 429 6.38 -13.41 -0.63
N LEU A 430 5.33 -14.22 -0.76
CA LEU A 430 4.01 -13.93 -0.19
C LEU A 430 3.79 -14.50 1.20
N TYR A 431 4.38 -15.67 1.46
CA TYR A 431 4.03 -16.50 2.62
C TYR A 431 5.13 -16.56 3.68
N ARG A 432 6.09 -15.63 3.65
CA ARG A 432 7.10 -15.47 4.73
C ARG A 432 6.51 -14.92 6.04
N GLY A 433 5.27 -14.46 5.98
CA GLY A 433 4.41 -14.15 7.12
C GLY A 433 2.94 -14.14 6.65
N PRO A 434 2.00 -13.57 7.41
CA PRO A 434 0.58 -13.70 7.13
C PRO A 434 0.17 -12.99 5.82
N PRO A 435 -0.30 -13.70 4.78
CA PRO A 435 -0.64 -13.09 3.50
C PRO A 435 -1.97 -12.31 3.51
N LEU A 436 -2.77 -12.51 4.55
CA LEU A 436 -4.06 -11.86 4.81
C LEU A 436 -4.12 -11.47 6.29
N PRO A 437 -5.07 -10.61 6.72
CA PRO A 437 -5.27 -10.31 8.14
C PRO A 437 -5.48 -11.59 8.96
N LEU A 438 -4.93 -11.68 10.17
CA LEU A 438 -4.99 -12.90 10.98
C LEU A 438 -6.43 -13.38 11.24
N CYS A 439 -7.37 -12.45 11.39
CA CYS A 439 -8.79 -12.80 11.56
C CYS A 439 -9.35 -13.55 10.34
N ALA A 440 -8.91 -13.22 9.13
CA ALA A 440 -9.33 -13.88 7.90
C ALA A 440 -8.68 -15.26 7.75
N LEU A 441 -7.39 -15.38 8.08
CA LEU A 441 -6.68 -16.66 8.06
C LEU A 441 -7.29 -17.66 9.06
N SER A 442 -7.49 -17.21 10.30
CA SER A 442 -8.12 -18.03 11.35
C SER A 442 -9.53 -18.47 10.95
N ALA A 443 -10.35 -17.58 10.39
CA ALA A 443 -11.69 -17.93 9.94
C ALA A 443 -11.69 -18.90 8.75
N ALA A 444 -10.66 -18.85 7.90
CA ALA A 444 -10.47 -19.80 6.80
C ALA A 444 -9.87 -21.14 7.26
N GLY A 445 -9.55 -21.32 8.54
CA GLY A 445 -8.87 -22.50 9.05
C GLY A 445 -7.43 -22.64 8.55
N ILE A 446 -6.77 -21.51 8.28
CA ILE A 446 -5.37 -21.45 7.85
C ILE A 446 -4.52 -21.05 9.05
N GLU A 447 -3.57 -21.91 9.40
CA GLU A 447 -2.63 -21.70 10.51
C GLU A 447 -1.22 -21.46 9.97
N SER A 448 -0.39 -20.78 10.77
CA SER A 448 1.02 -20.58 10.44
C SER A 448 1.81 -21.87 10.66
N ASP A 449 2.89 -22.00 9.90
CA ASP A 449 3.97 -22.93 10.15
C ASP A 449 4.64 -22.67 11.51
N ALA A 450 5.41 -23.65 12.02
CA ALA A 450 6.07 -23.57 13.33
C ALA A 450 7.04 -22.37 13.45
N ASP A 451 7.55 -21.87 12.33
CA ASP A 451 8.43 -20.72 12.25
C ASP A 451 7.69 -19.39 11.99
N GLY A 452 6.36 -19.40 11.93
CA GLY A 452 5.50 -18.25 11.67
C GLY A 452 5.30 -17.90 10.19
N THR A 453 5.82 -18.72 9.28
CA THR A 453 5.53 -18.62 7.84
C THR A 453 4.18 -19.29 7.51
N TYR A 454 3.77 -19.24 6.24
CA TYR A 454 2.56 -19.88 5.73
C TYR A 454 2.86 -20.70 4.46
N GLU A 455 4.13 -21.09 4.26
CA GLU A 455 4.63 -21.72 3.04
C GLU A 455 4.09 -23.13 2.85
N SER A 456 3.71 -23.83 3.94
CA SER A 456 3.15 -25.19 3.85
C SER A 456 1.63 -25.24 3.64
N THR A 457 0.95 -24.08 3.62
CA THR A 457 -0.51 -24.02 3.53
C THR A 457 -1.02 -24.71 2.26
N ASN A 458 -2.16 -25.40 2.34
CA ASN A 458 -2.85 -25.91 1.17
C ASN A 458 -3.08 -24.77 0.14
N PRO A 459 -2.54 -24.88 -1.09
CA PRO A 459 -2.64 -23.82 -2.09
C PRO A 459 -4.05 -23.40 -2.47
N GLU A 460 -4.99 -24.35 -2.52
CA GLU A 460 -6.38 -24.11 -2.92
C GLU A 460 -7.15 -23.42 -1.80
N GLN A 461 -6.95 -23.84 -0.55
CA GLN A 461 -7.51 -23.20 0.64
C GLN A 461 -7.02 -21.74 0.75
N MET A 462 -5.71 -21.52 0.59
CA MET A 462 -5.12 -20.18 0.60
C MET A 462 -5.67 -19.32 -0.55
N ALA A 463 -5.73 -19.88 -1.77
CA ALA A 463 -6.29 -19.18 -2.92
C ALA A 463 -7.76 -18.78 -2.69
N LYS A 464 -8.58 -19.68 -2.12
CA LYS A 464 -9.98 -19.43 -1.77
C LYS A 464 -10.11 -18.29 -0.77
N ALA A 465 -9.34 -18.31 0.31
CA ALA A 465 -9.34 -17.22 1.29
C ALA A 465 -8.95 -15.87 0.67
N CYS A 466 -7.94 -15.86 -0.20
CA CYS A 466 -7.51 -14.66 -0.94
C CYS A 466 -8.61 -14.13 -1.88
N ARG A 467 -9.31 -15.03 -2.59
CA ARG A 467 -10.44 -14.67 -3.46
C ARG A 467 -11.60 -14.10 -2.66
N HIS A 468 -11.98 -14.74 -1.55
CA HIS A 468 -13.05 -14.26 -0.67
C HIS A 468 -12.75 -12.87 -0.09
N MET A 469 -11.51 -12.60 0.31
CA MET A 469 -11.09 -11.25 0.73
C MET A 469 -11.23 -10.21 -0.40
N ALA A 470 -10.81 -10.56 -1.62
CA ALA A 470 -10.96 -9.67 -2.78
C ALA A 470 -12.43 -9.42 -3.13
N GLY A 471 -13.27 -10.45 -3.11
CA GLY A 471 -14.73 -10.34 -3.32
C GLY A 471 -15.42 -9.54 -2.22
N TRP A 472 -15.05 -9.72 -0.95
CA TRP A 472 -15.51 -8.89 0.17
C TRP A 472 -15.17 -7.42 -0.06
N LYS A 473 -13.93 -7.12 -0.45
CA LYS A 473 -13.50 -5.74 -0.71
C LYS A 473 -14.26 -5.13 -1.89
N LEU A 474 -14.40 -5.86 -3.00
CA LEU A 474 -15.09 -5.38 -4.20
C LEU A 474 -16.58 -5.13 -3.93
N SER A 475 -17.28 -6.09 -3.32
CA SER A 475 -18.72 -5.98 -3.02
C SER A 475 -19.06 -4.85 -2.06
N SER A 476 -18.13 -4.43 -1.19
CA SER A 476 -18.36 -3.33 -0.22
C SER A 476 -18.58 -1.95 -0.85
N ASN A 477 -18.15 -1.75 -2.10
CA ASN A 477 -18.20 -0.44 -2.78
C ASN A 477 -18.28 -0.58 -4.31
N GLY A 478 -18.91 -1.66 -4.79
CA GLY A 478 -18.84 -2.11 -6.18
C GLY A 478 -19.37 -1.10 -7.20
N ASP A 479 -20.42 -0.35 -6.85
CA ASP A 479 -20.99 0.70 -7.70
C ASP A 479 -19.97 1.83 -8.00
N LYS A 480 -19.23 2.26 -6.97
CA LYS A 480 -18.19 3.28 -7.13
C LYS A 480 -16.96 2.71 -7.84
N VAL A 481 -16.63 1.44 -7.60
CA VAL A 481 -15.54 0.76 -8.31
C VAL A 481 -15.86 0.61 -9.81
N ALA A 482 -17.10 0.29 -10.18
CA ALA A 482 -17.51 0.24 -11.58
C ALA A 482 -17.40 1.61 -12.27
N ARG A 483 -17.83 2.67 -11.60
CA ARG A 483 -17.64 4.05 -12.08
C ARG A 483 -16.16 4.43 -12.15
N PHE A 484 -15.34 3.98 -11.22
CA PHE A 484 -13.89 4.20 -11.29
C PHE A 484 -13.26 3.46 -12.47
N ALA A 485 -13.59 2.18 -12.67
CA ALA A 485 -13.11 1.37 -13.78
C ALA A 485 -13.48 1.99 -15.13
N ALA A 486 -14.72 2.46 -15.28
CA ALA A 486 -15.23 3.09 -16.50
C ALA A 486 -14.43 4.33 -16.96
N ARG A 487 -13.52 4.88 -16.15
CA ARG A 487 -12.56 5.91 -16.57
C ARG A 487 -11.59 5.42 -17.65
N GLY A 488 -11.38 4.12 -17.75
CA GLY A 488 -10.64 3.47 -18.84
C GLY A 488 -11.42 3.27 -20.13
N GLY A 489 -12.71 3.61 -20.15
CA GLY A 489 -13.55 3.55 -21.35
C GLY A 489 -13.04 4.46 -22.47
N VAL A 490 -13.59 4.28 -23.68
CA VAL A 490 -13.12 4.96 -24.89
C VAL A 490 -13.15 6.48 -24.74
N ASP A 491 -14.20 7.01 -24.11
CA ASP A 491 -14.32 8.46 -23.88
C ASP A 491 -13.73 8.89 -22.54
N GLY A 492 -13.71 7.99 -21.55
CA GLY A 492 -13.04 8.17 -20.26
C GLY A 492 -11.56 8.50 -20.43
N ALA A 493 -10.88 7.75 -21.29
CA ALA A 493 -9.47 7.92 -21.59
C ALA A 493 -9.13 9.29 -22.22
N LYS A 494 -10.07 9.88 -22.97
CA LYS A 494 -9.88 11.13 -23.71
C LYS A 494 -10.09 12.40 -22.88
N ASN A 495 -10.58 12.27 -21.65
CA ASN A 495 -10.96 13.41 -20.83
C ASN A 495 -9.75 14.31 -20.49
N PRO A 496 -9.77 15.61 -20.83
CA PRO A 496 -8.74 16.56 -20.40
C PRO A 496 -8.81 16.70 -18.87
N ARG A 497 -7.70 16.46 -18.19
CA ARG A 497 -7.65 16.43 -16.73
C ARG A 497 -6.27 16.81 -16.22
N LYS A 498 -6.24 17.36 -14.99
CA LYS A 498 -4.99 17.49 -14.24
C LYS A 498 -4.45 16.08 -13.99
N SER A 499 -3.25 15.79 -14.50
CA SER A 499 -2.50 14.59 -14.17
C SER A 499 -1.71 14.83 -12.90
N PHE A 500 -1.42 13.74 -12.20
CA PHE A 500 -0.44 13.73 -11.13
C PHE A 500 0.68 12.75 -11.48
N GLY A 501 1.77 12.80 -10.71
CA GLY A 501 2.94 11.97 -10.98
C GLY A 501 2.66 10.47 -10.83
N ALA A 502 1.86 10.06 -9.84
CA ALA A 502 1.62 8.65 -9.55
C ALA A 502 0.53 8.10 -10.49
N PRO A 503 0.84 7.14 -11.39
CA PRO A 503 -0.10 6.64 -12.38
C PRO A 503 -1.24 5.81 -11.76
N LEU A 504 -1.06 5.34 -10.51
CA LEU A 504 -2.03 4.60 -9.71
C LEU A 504 -3.20 5.45 -9.21
N ALA A 505 -3.13 6.78 -9.38
CA ALA A 505 -4.14 7.70 -8.93
C ALA A 505 -4.49 8.74 -10.00
N ASP A 506 -5.77 9.06 -10.06
CA ASP A 506 -6.39 9.77 -11.16
C ASP A 506 -7.63 10.55 -10.69
N PRO A 507 -7.55 11.38 -9.63
CA PRO A 507 -8.73 11.90 -8.93
C PRO A 507 -9.65 12.78 -9.80
N TYR A 508 -9.18 13.27 -10.95
CA TYR A 508 -9.97 14.05 -11.91
C TYR A 508 -10.38 13.30 -13.18
N ALA A 509 -10.08 12.01 -13.27
CA ALA A 509 -10.59 11.21 -14.38
C ALA A 509 -12.09 11.00 -14.22
N ASN A 510 -12.83 11.30 -15.28
CA ASN A 510 -14.27 11.06 -15.34
C ASN A 510 -14.56 9.71 -16.02
N PRO A 511 -15.56 8.96 -15.53
CA PRO A 511 -16.02 7.76 -16.20
C PRO A 511 -16.56 8.03 -17.59
N ASP A 512 -16.36 7.08 -18.49
CA ASP A 512 -17.19 6.91 -19.67
C ASP A 512 -18.57 6.39 -19.25
N GLN A 513 -19.54 7.30 -19.16
CA GLN A 513 -20.90 6.96 -18.68
C GLN A 513 -21.58 5.91 -19.56
N SER A 514 -21.20 5.79 -20.83
CA SER A 514 -21.85 4.87 -21.78
C SER A 514 -21.57 3.41 -21.46
N VAL A 515 -20.39 3.10 -20.90
CA VAL A 515 -19.97 1.73 -20.58
C VAL A 515 -20.15 1.37 -19.11
N VAL A 516 -20.48 2.32 -18.23
CA VAL A 516 -20.70 2.06 -16.79
C VAL A 516 -21.65 0.88 -16.55
N PRO A 517 -22.82 0.74 -17.22
CA PRO A 517 -23.71 -0.39 -17.00
C PRO A 517 -23.08 -1.75 -17.33
N SER A 518 -22.35 -1.85 -18.45
CA SER A 518 -21.67 -3.08 -18.87
C SER A 518 -20.50 -3.42 -17.94
N VAL A 519 -19.71 -2.40 -17.54
CA VAL A 519 -18.61 -2.56 -16.59
C VAL A 519 -19.13 -3.01 -15.22
N ASP A 520 -20.21 -2.41 -14.74
CA ASP A 520 -20.88 -2.80 -13.49
C ASP A 520 -21.35 -4.26 -13.53
N ALA A 521 -22.04 -4.67 -14.60
CA ALA A 521 -22.49 -6.05 -14.77
C ALA A 521 -21.33 -7.05 -14.79
N VAL A 522 -20.27 -6.75 -15.54
CA VAL A 522 -19.06 -7.58 -15.58
C VAL A 522 -18.38 -7.67 -14.22
N LEU A 523 -18.26 -6.57 -13.48
CA LEU A 523 -17.65 -6.59 -12.15
C LEU A 523 -18.48 -7.36 -11.12
N ARG A 524 -19.81 -7.38 -11.26
CA ARG A 524 -20.68 -8.23 -10.43
C ARG A 524 -20.44 -9.72 -10.71
N ILE A 525 -20.24 -10.10 -11.96
CA ILE A 525 -19.88 -11.48 -12.35
C ILE A 525 -18.47 -11.84 -11.83
N VAL A 526 -17.49 -10.94 -11.96
CA VAL A 526 -16.14 -11.12 -11.38
C VAL A 526 -16.22 -11.27 -9.86
N CYS A 527 -17.06 -10.49 -9.19
CA CYS A 527 -17.27 -10.60 -7.75
C CYS A 527 -17.90 -11.93 -7.36
N ALA A 528 -18.91 -12.40 -8.11
CA ALA A 528 -19.52 -13.71 -7.89
C ALA A 528 -18.48 -14.82 -8.03
N ALA A 529 -17.65 -14.78 -9.10
CA ALA A 529 -16.56 -15.73 -9.28
C ALA A 529 -15.56 -15.73 -8.11
N LEU A 530 -15.19 -14.55 -7.60
CA LEU A 530 -14.32 -14.43 -6.43
C LEU A 530 -14.94 -15.00 -5.14
N LEU A 531 -16.27 -15.00 -5.04
CA LEU A 531 -17.01 -15.45 -3.86
C LEU A 531 -17.47 -16.91 -3.94
N GLU A 532 -17.20 -17.60 -5.06
CA GLU A 532 -17.59 -18.99 -5.22
C GLU A 532 -17.04 -19.84 -4.08
N ASP A 533 -17.92 -20.65 -3.50
CA ASP A 533 -17.66 -21.41 -2.27
C ASP A 533 -17.70 -22.93 -2.51
N GLY A 534 -17.85 -23.35 -3.77
CA GLY A 534 -17.94 -24.76 -4.18
C GLY A 534 -16.93 -25.68 -3.52
N GLU A 535 -17.38 -26.90 -3.23
CA GLU A 535 -16.58 -28.00 -2.66
C GLU A 535 -15.67 -28.65 -3.72
N ASP A 536 -15.93 -28.43 -5.01
CA ASP A 536 -15.11 -28.95 -6.11
C ASP A 536 -13.84 -28.10 -6.28
N ASP A 537 -12.67 -28.75 -6.21
CA ASP A 537 -11.33 -28.16 -6.30
C ASP A 537 -11.04 -27.44 -7.65
N ASP A 538 -11.98 -27.43 -8.60
CA ASP A 538 -11.81 -26.85 -9.93
C ASP A 538 -12.46 -25.46 -10.06
N HIS A 539 -11.78 -24.45 -9.52
CA HIS A 539 -12.13 -23.04 -9.75
C HIS A 539 -12.11 -22.67 -11.25
N GLY A 540 -11.36 -23.39 -12.09
CA GLY A 540 -11.36 -23.19 -13.54
C GLY A 540 -12.70 -23.53 -14.18
N ALA A 541 -13.34 -24.63 -13.76
CA ALA A 541 -14.66 -25.02 -14.24
C ALA A 541 -15.74 -23.98 -13.88
N VAL A 542 -15.67 -23.39 -12.69
CA VAL A 542 -16.55 -22.28 -12.27
C VAL A 542 -16.42 -21.12 -13.25
N LEU A 543 -15.19 -20.67 -13.53
CA LEU A 543 -14.95 -19.56 -14.46
C LEU A 543 -15.48 -19.88 -15.86
N GLN A 544 -15.24 -21.09 -16.38
CA GLN A 544 -15.76 -21.52 -17.67
C GLN A 544 -17.30 -21.44 -17.74
N SER A 545 -17.99 -21.83 -16.66
CA SER A 545 -19.45 -21.77 -16.60
C SER A 545 -20.01 -20.33 -16.64
N MET A 546 -19.20 -19.34 -16.24
CA MET A 546 -19.59 -17.93 -16.16
C MET A 546 -19.21 -17.12 -17.41
N GLU A 547 -18.42 -17.67 -18.34
CA GLU A 547 -17.94 -16.94 -19.51
C GLU A 547 -19.07 -16.41 -20.40
N GLN A 548 -20.14 -17.20 -20.59
CA GLN A 548 -21.28 -16.75 -21.39
C GLN A 548 -21.97 -15.55 -20.71
N SER A 549 -22.07 -15.54 -19.38
CA SER A 549 -22.64 -14.40 -18.65
C SER A 549 -21.80 -13.14 -18.81
N LEU A 550 -20.46 -13.26 -18.87
CA LEU A 550 -19.58 -12.13 -19.16
C LEU A 550 -19.81 -11.56 -20.56
N ARG A 551 -19.97 -12.43 -21.57
CA ARG A 551 -20.25 -12.02 -22.96
C ARG A 551 -21.60 -11.31 -23.05
N ASP A 552 -22.62 -11.86 -22.41
CA ASP A 552 -23.98 -11.32 -22.43
C ASP A 552 -24.11 -10.00 -21.64
N ALA A 553 -23.24 -9.78 -20.65
CA ALA A 553 -23.20 -8.53 -19.87
C ALA A 553 -22.70 -7.32 -20.68
N VAL A 554 -22.05 -7.55 -21.83
CA VAL A 554 -21.45 -6.48 -22.63
C VAL A 554 -22.35 -6.11 -23.79
N LEU A 555 -22.84 -4.87 -23.78
CA LEU A 555 -23.67 -4.36 -24.86
C LEU A 555 -22.91 -4.30 -26.19
N SER A 556 -23.62 -4.50 -27.29
CA SER A 556 -23.07 -4.48 -28.65
C SER A 556 -22.25 -3.21 -28.91
N GLY A 557 -21.03 -3.39 -29.41
CA GLY A 557 -20.08 -2.30 -29.69
C GLY A 557 -19.32 -1.76 -28.47
N GLN A 558 -19.58 -2.23 -27.25
CA GLN A 558 -18.93 -1.70 -26.03
C GLN A 558 -17.70 -2.50 -25.57
N ALA A 559 -17.40 -3.66 -26.16
CA ALA A 559 -16.32 -4.56 -25.73
C ALA A 559 -14.98 -3.83 -25.51
N LYS A 560 -14.55 -3.00 -26.46
CA LYS A 560 -13.31 -2.20 -26.33
C LYS A 560 -13.31 -1.28 -25.12
N GLY A 561 -14.44 -0.63 -24.83
CA GLY A 561 -14.57 0.27 -23.67
C GLY A 561 -14.60 -0.48 -22.36
N VAL A 562 -15.25 -1.66 -22.31
CA VAL A 562 -15.26 -2.53 -21.14
C VAL A 562 -13.87 -3.08 -20.87
N VAL A 563 -13.18 -3.63 -21.88
CA VAL A 563 -11.80 -4.12 -21.75
C VAL A 563 -10.86 -3.02 -21.26
N GLY A 564 -10.95 -1.82 -21.85
CA GLY A 564 -10.18 -0.67 -21.39
C GLY A 564 -10.46 -0.30 -19.93
N SER A 565 -11.72 -0.41 -19.50
CA SER A 565 -12.15 -0.13 -18.13
C SER A 565 -11.65 -1.16 -17.11
N LEU A 566 -11.69 -2.45 -17.45
CA LEU A 566 -11.17 -3.52 -16.60
C LEU A 566 -9.65 -3.45 -16.48
N ALA A 567 -8.94 -3.19 -17.58
CA ALA A 567 -7.49 -2.97 -17.56
C ALA A 567 -7.13 -1.75 -16.72
N TYR A 568 -7.92 -0.67 -16.81
CA TYR A 568 -7.74 0.54 -16.03
C TYR A 568 -7.84 0.28 -14.52
N LEU A 569 -8.83 -0.50 -14.10
CA LEU A 569 -8.99 -0.93 -12.71
C LEU A 569 -7.85 -1.83 -12.27
N ARG A 570 -7.52 -2.86 -13.05
CA ARG A 570 -6.44 -3.84 -12.77
C ARG A 570 -5.12 -3.13 -12.47
N ASP A 571 -4.73 -2.19 -13.31
CA ASP A 571 -3.49 -1.43 -13.21
C ASP A 571 -3.51 -0.38 -12.08
N ARG A 572 -4.63 -0.22 -11.37
CA ARG A 572 -4.82 0.76 -10.27
C ARG A 572 -5.25 0.15 -8.96
N VAL A 573 -5.33 -1.19 -8.89
CA VAL A 573 -5.41 -1.91 -7.62
C VAL A 573 -4.13 -1.62 -6.83
N GLY A 574 -4.26 -0.84 -5.75
CA GLY A 574 -3.15 -0.42 -4.91
C GLY A 574 -2.98 -1.32 -3.70
N VAL A 575 -1.73 -1.71 -3.42
CA VAL A 575 -1.35 -2.47 -2.23
C VAL A 575 -0.55 -1.55 -1.31
N PRO A 576 -0.85 -1.42 0.00
CA PRO A 576 -1.94 -2.09 0.74
C PRO A 576 -3.26 -1.30 0.75
N ARG A 577 -3.34 -0.15 0.04
CA ARG A 577 -4.49 0.78 0.05
C ARG A 577 -5.84 0.07 -0.09
N ASP A 578 -5.95 -0.82 -1.07
CA ASP A 578 -7.21 -1.48 -1.40
C ASP A 578 -7.32 -2.83 -0.72
N MET A 579 -6.26 -3.65 -0.80
CA MET A 579 -6.15 -4.99 -0.21
C MET A 579 -4.68 -5.46 -0.12
N PRO A 580 -4.37 -6.51 0.68
CA PRO A 580 -3.05 -7.15 0.70
C PRO A 580 -2.67 -7.77 -0.65
N LEU A 581 -1.37 -7.98 -0.86
CA LEU A 581 -0.83 -8.49 -2.13
C LEU A 581 -1.47 -9.81 -2.58
N ALA A 582 -1.62 -10.79 -1.69
CA ALA A 582 -2.17 -12.09 -2.06
C ALA A 582 -3.61 -11.98 -2.61
N ALA A 583 -4.46 -11.16 -1.98
CA ALA A 583 -5.80 -10.84 -2.48
C ALA A 583 -5.76 -10.00 -3.77
N ALA A 584 -4.83 -9.04 -3.87
CA ALA A 584 -4.67 -8.21 -5.07
C ALA A 584 -4.27 -9.03 -6.30
N ARG A 585 -3.40 -10.05 -6.13
CA ARG A 585 -3.05 -11.00 -7.21
C ARG A 585 -4.29 -11.72 -7.72
N GLN A 586 -5.11 -12.26 -6.82
CA GLN A 586 -6.38 -12.89 -7.19
C GLN A 586 -7.27 -11.92 -7.96
N PHE A 587 -7.46 -10.69 -7.45
CA PHE A 587 -8.33 -9.72 -8.11
C PHE A 587 -7.83 -9.33 -9.51
N ARG A 588 -6.52 -9.01 -9.66
CA ARG A 588 -5.91 -8.68 -10.94
C ARG A 588 -6.03 -9.83 -11.95
N ALA A 589 -5.87 -11.07 -11.49
CA ALA A 589 -5.99 -12.25 -12.35
C ALA A 589 -7.44 -12.50 -12.80
N HIS A 590 -8.44 -12.29 -11.93
CA HIS A 590 -9.86 -12.41 -12.31
C HIS A 590 -10.29 -11.27 -13.26
N LEU A 591 -9.73 -10.06 -13.10
CA LEU A 591 -9.93 -8.98 -14.08
C LEU A 591 -9.33 -9.35 -15.44
N ASN A 592 -8.15 -9.98 -15.46
CA ASN A 592 -7.54 -10.46 -16.71
C ASN A 592 -8.35 -11.60 -17.36
N TRP A 593 -8.91 -12.52 -16.57
CA TRP A 593 -9.85 -13.52 -17.10
C TRP A 593 -11.06 -12.86 -17.76
N ALA A 594 -11.69 -11.90 -17.09
CA ALA A 594 -12.83 -11.18 -17.67
C ALA A 594 -12.44 -10.39 -18.93
N ILE A 595 -11.24 -9.80 -18.97
CA ILE A 595 -10.70 -9.15 -20.17
C ILE A 595 -10.56 -10.15 -21.32
N ASP A 596 -9.97 -11.31 -21.08
CA ASP A 596 -9.74 -12.32 -22.12
C ASP A 596 -11.05 -12.88 -22.68
N VAL A 597 -12.09 -13.00 -21.86
CA VAL A 597 -13.42 -13.46 -22.28
C VAL A 597 -14.15 -12.38 -23.09
N VAL A 598 -14.02 -11.11 -22.71
CA VAL A 598 -14.74 -9.99 -23.36
C VAL A 598 -14.06 -9.49 -24.64
N ALA A 599 -12.73 -9.57 -24.72
CA ALA A 599 -11.94 -9.17 -25.88
C ALA A 599 -12.23 -10.04 -27.11
#